data_AF-A0A0N5A4Q9-F1
#
_entry.id   AF-A0A0N5A4Q9-F1
#
_cell.length_a   1.000
_cell.length_b   1.000
_cell.length_c   1.000
_cell.angle_alpha   90.00
_cell.angle_beta   90.00
_cell.angle_gamma   90.00
#
_symmetry.space_group_name_H-M   'P 1'
#
loop_
_entity.id
_entity.type
_entity.pdbx_description
1 polymer ?
#
loop_
_entity_poly.entity_id
_entity_poly.type
_entity_poly.pdbx_seq_one_letter_code
_entity_poly.pdbx_strand_id
1 'polypeptide(L)'
;MKFVLSSIFLFSIYAVSQGFVIPKDYISRKVCPFPNGTETAIHAFNCDNSAMPMLVKTAEILDGSGNVVYPIDPRKDIIIALTAINNGLVYNDNRVRVKISEYTTNWLTGECGWVEIPTFGLLNNIDGCSYAHNCPLVKGNLDLRLPINLSGFSSIINAIAGKNPYQIEIRMQDYNEGDTQHEEFSCVVTQLRFSESG
;
A
#
# COMPACT_ATOMS: atom_id res chain seq x y z
N MET A 1 40.01 42.38 55.35
CA MET A 1 38.78 41.83 55.93
C MET A 1 37.58 42.42 55.20
N LYS A 2 36.97 41.65 54.27
CA LYS A 2 35.60 41.87 53.76
C LYS A 2 35.23 40.68 52.86
N PHE A 3 34.29 39.88 53.37
CA PHE A 3 33.55 38.83 52.68
C PHE A 3 32.65 39.44 51.60
N VAL A 4 32.57 38.82 50.42
CA VAL A 4 31.45 39.00 49.47
C VAL A 4 31.24 37.63 48.79
N LEU A 5 30.38 36.78 49.35
CA LEU A 5 28.99 36.55 48.95
C LEU A 5 28.83 35.94 47.55
N SER A 6 28.76 34.61 47.57
CA SER A 6 28.30 33.71 46.52
C SER A 6 26.92 34.15 46.00
N SER A 7 26.81 34.39 44.68
CA SER A 7 25.54 34.56 44.00
C SER A 7 25.37 33.43 42.99
N ILE A 8 24.53 32.46 43.34
CA ILE A 8 24.11 31.37 42.46
C ILE A 8 23.09 31.95 41.48
N PHE A 9 23.49 32.13 40.23
CA PHE A 9 22.58 32.45 39.12
C PHE A 9 21.87 31.18 38.67
N LEU A 10 20.58 31.06 39.01
CA LEU A 10 19.67 30.07 38.44
C LEU A 10 19.31 30.51 37.00
N PHE A 11 20.00 29.94 36.00
CA PHE A 11 19.58 30.03 34.61
C PHE A 11 18.39 29.08 34.39
N SER A 12 17.17 29.62 34.40
CA SER A 12 16.01 28.91 33.86
C SER A 12 16.08 28.94 32.34
N ILE A 13 16.42 27.80 31.74
CA ILE A 13 16.38 27.60 30.28
C ILE A 13 14.92 27.33 29.91
N TYR A 14 14.22 28.36 29.41
CA TYR A 14 12.96 28.17 28.70
C TYR A 14 13.27 27.58 27.32
N ALA A 15 13.18 26.26 27.20
CA ALA A 15 13.15 25.59 25.90
C ALA A 15 11.79 25.89 25.24
N VAL A 16 11.74 26.94 24.43
CA VAL A 16 10.60 27.15 23.52
C VAL A 16 10.72 26.12 22.41
N SER A 17 10.00 25.00 22.55
CA SER A 17 9.80 24.06 21.45
C SER A 17 8.90 24.73 20.41
N GLN A 18 9.51 25.51 19.50
CA GLN A 18 8.85 25.87 18.25
C GLN A 18 8.71 24.56 17.46
N GLY A 19 7.56 23.90 17.59
CA GLY A 19 7.16 22.88 16.65
C GLY A 19 7.12 23.54 15.29
N PHE A 20 8.03 23.16 14.40
CA PHE A 20 7.95 23.51 12.98
C PHE A 20 6.68 22.85 12.43
N VAL A 21 5.55 23.54 12.54
CA VAL A 21 4.39 23.25 11.71
C VAL A 21 4.74 23.84 10.36
N ILE A 22 5.26 23.00 9.45
CA ILE A 22 5.43 23.42 8.06
C ILE A 22 4.02 23.74 7.55
N PRO A 23 3.71 25.01 7.22
CA PRO A 23 2.43 25.33 6.64
C PRO A 23 2.30 24.54 5.34
N LYS A 24 1.14 23.91 5.16
CA LYS A 24 0.74 23.25 3.92
C LYS A 24 0.40 24.32 2.88
N ASP A 25 1.30 25.28 2.68
CA ASP A 25 1.14 26.29 1.65
C ASP A 25 1.32 25.60 0.30
N TYR A 26 0.24 25.67 -0.47
CA TYR A 26 0.10 25.19 -1.83
C TYR A 26 1.08 25.96 -2.74
N ILE A 27 2.38 25.66 -2.68
CA ILE A 27 3.25 25.84 -3.83
C ILE A 27 2.56 25.06 -4.95
N SER A 28 2.21 25.75 -6.03
CA SER A 28 1.55 25.21 -7.23
C SER A 28 2.24 23.90 -7.64
N ARG A 29 1.72 22.77 -7.13
CA ARG A 29 2.24 21.46 -7.47
C ARG A 29 1.84 21.23 -8.91
N LYS A 30 2.83 20.93 -9.76
CA LYS A 30 2.58 20.51 -11.13
C LYS A 30 1.58 19.35 -11.07
N VAL A 31 0.41 19.53 -11.68
CA VAL A 31 -0.60 18.47 -11.72
C VAL A 31 0.00 17.30 -12.50
N CYS A 32 0.15 16.17 -11.82
CA CYS A 32 0.69 14.98 -12.44
C CYS A 32 -0.41 14.29 -13.27
N PRO A 33 -0.11 13.92 -14.53
CA PRO A 33 -1.07 13.19 -15.35
C PRO A 33 -1.31 11.78 -14.78
N PHE A 34 -2.45 11.19 -15.13
CA PHE A 34 -2.73 9.80 -14.78
C PHE A 34 -1.80 8.86 -15.57
N PRO A 35 -0.92 8.08 -14.92
CA PRO A 35 -0.09 7.11 -15.61
C PRO A 35 -0.94 5.95 -16.13
N ASN A 36 -0.55 5.37 -17.26
CA ASN A 36 -1.12 4.11 -17.81
C ASN A 36 -2.65 4.08 -17.96
N GLY A 37 -3.34 5.22 -18.08
CA GLY A 37 -4.80 5.24 -18.18
C GLY A 37 -5.51 4.92 -16.86
N THR A 38 -4.84 5.13 -15.73
CA THR A 38 -5.38 4.99 -14.36
C THR A 38 -6.44 6.05 -14.02
N GLU A 39 -6.95 6.79 -15.00
CA GLU A 39 -8.08 7.71 -14.78
C GLU A 39 -9.43 6.98 -14.85
N THR A 40 -9.50 5.88 -15.63
CA THR A 40 -10.77 5.25 -16.01
C THR A 40 -10.84 3.77 -15.67
N ALA A 41 -9.71 3.13 -15.34
CA ALA A 41 -9.66 1.70 -15.03
C ALA A 41 -8.48 1.37 -14.11
N ILE A 42 -8.50 0.17 -13.56
CA ILE A 42 -7.33 -0.41 -12.91
C ILE A 42 -6.40 -1.05 -13.94
N HIS A 43 -5.11 -1.12 -13.62
CA HIS A 43 -4.10 -1.79 -14.44
C HIS A 43 -3.20 -2.64 -13.55
N ALA A 44 -3.09 -3.93 -13.86
CA ALA A 44 -2.30 -4.87 -13.07
C ALA A 44 -1.10 -5.40 -13.88
N PHE A 45 0.05 -5.50 -13.22
CA PHE A 45 1.32 -5.91 -13.82
C PHE A 45 2.06 -6.88 -12.87
N ASN A 46 2.66 -7.94 -13.41
CA ASN A 46 3.58 -8.76 -12.63
C ASN A 46 4.94 -8.04 -12.52
N CYS A 47 5.52 -7.98 -11.31
CA CYS A 47 6.64 -7.07 -11.01
C CYS A 47 7.97 -7.42 -11.70
N ASP A 48 8.17 -8.69 -12.06
CA ASP A 48 9.48 -9.27 -12.36
C ASP A 48 9.57 -9.77 -13.81
N ASN A 49 8.83 -9.13 -14.72
CA ASN A 49 8.68 -9.60 -16.10
C ASN A 49 8.14 -11.03 -16.21
N SER A 50 7.34 -11.46 -15.22
CA SER A 50 6.69 -12.77 -15.16
C SER A 50 7.64 -13.96 -14.96
N ALA A 51 8.73 -13.77 -14.21
CA ALA A 51 9.64 -14.86 -13.84
C ALA A 51 9.18 -15.63 -12.59
N MET A 52 8.23 -15.10 -11.82
CA MET A 52 7.73 -15.75 -10.60
C MET A 52 6.88 -16.98 -10.91
N PRO A 53 6.86 -17.97 -10.00
CA PRO A 53 6.05 -19.18 -10.16
C PRO A 53 4.54 -18.91 -10.34
N MET A 54 3.98 -17.92 -9.63
CA MET A 54 2.57 -17.56 -9.74
C MET A 54 2.39 -16.18 -10.40
N LEU A 55 1.61 -16.15 -11.48
CA LEU A 55 1.39 -14.98 -12.32
C LEU A 55 -0.08 -14.57 -12.33
N VAL A 56 -0.35 -13.30 -12.07
CA VAL A 56 -1.68 -12.71 -12.26
C VAL A 56 -1.91 -12.44 -13.74
N LYS A 57 -3.09 -12.81 -14.25
CA LYS A 57 -3.49 -12.64 -15.66
C LYS A 57 -4.46 -11.49 -15.83
N THR A 58 -5.46 -11.40 -14.96
CA THR A 58 -6.42 -10.28 -14.95
C THR A 58 -6.74 -9.88 -13.52
N ALA A 59 -7.16 -8.62 -13.35
CA ALA A 59 -7.64 -8.09 -12.10
C ALA A 59 -8.84 -7.18 -12.34
N GLU A 60 -9.86 -7.32 -11.51
CA GLU A 60 -11.04 -6.47 -11.44
C GLU A 60 -11.39 -6.17 -9.97
N ILE A 61 -12.06 -5.04 -9.74
CA ILE A 61 -12.54 -4.67 -8.41
C ILE A 61 -14.06 -4.70 -8.45
N LEU A 62 -14.64 -5.48 -7.54
CA LEU A 62 -16.06 -5.68 -7.43
C LEU A 62 -16.60 -5.10 -6.13
N ASP A 63 -17.83 -4.61 -6.14
CA ASP A 63 -18.57 -4.32 -4.92
C ASP A 63 -19.10 -5.62 -4.26
N GLY A 64 -19.72 -5.48 -3.08
CA GLY A 64 -20.35 -6.60 -2.37
C GLY A 64 -21.53 -7.25 -3.11
N SER A 65 -22.04 -6.62 -4.17
CA SER A 65 -23.06 -7.20 -5.07
C SER A 65 -22.46 -7.90 -6.29
N GLY A 66 -21.13 -7.86 -6.45
CA GLY A 66 -20.41 -8.48 -7.56
C GLY A 66 -20.30 -7.61 -8.82
N ASN A 67 -20.69 -6.33 -8.77
CA ASN A 67 -20.54 -5.42 -9.91
C ASN A 67 -19.14 -4.84 -9.97
N VAL A 68 -18.59 -4.70 -11.19
CA VAL A 68 -17.32 -3.98 -11.39
C VAL A 68 -17.48 -2.52 -10.99
N VAL A 69 -16.59 -2.03 -10.13
CA VAL A 69 -16.62 -0.66 -9.62
C VAL A 69 -15.32 0.10 -9.89
N TYR A 70 -15.47 1.33 -10.34
CA TYR A 70 -14.39 2.28 -10.53
C TYR A 70 -14.94 3.72 -10.56
N PRO A 71 -14.26 4.72 -9.95
CA PRO A 71 -13.13 4.58 -9.02
C PRO A 71 -13.55 3.87 -7.71
N ILE A 72 -12.56 3.44 -6.93
CA ILE A 72 -12.78 2.56 -5.77
C ILE A 72 -13.05 3.41 -4.52
N ASP A 73 -14.10 3.14 -3.76
CA ASP A 73 -14.27 3.77 -2.44
C ASP A 73 -13.54 2.96 -1.36
N PRO A 74 -12.40 3.43 -0.81
CA PRO A 74 -11.58 2.66 0.14
C PRO A 74 -12.27 2.48 1.50
N ARG A 75 -13.43 3.11 1.73
CA ARG A 75 -14.22 3.00 2.97
C ARG A 75 -15.24 1.87 2.91
N LYS A 76 -15.47 1.29 1.73
CA LYS A 76 -16.40 0.19 1.52
C LYS A 76 -15.62 -1.11 1.38
N ASP A 77 -16.27 -2.20 1.77
CA ASP A 77 -15.78 -3.53 1.45
C ASP A 77 -15.78 -3.73 -0.07
N ILE A 78 -14.66 -4.20 -0.59
CA ILE A 78 -14.48 -4.52 -2.01
C ILE A 78 -13.97 -5.94 -2.17
N ILE A 79 -14.15 -6.51 -3.34
CA ILE A 79 -13.57 -7.81 -3.70
C ILE A 79 -12.61 -7.58 -4.86
N ILE A 80 -11.35 -7.95 -4.67
CA ILE A 80 -10.41 -8.06 -5.79
C ILE A 80 -10.64 -9.42 -6.44
N ALA A 81 -11.19 -9.42 -7.66
CA ALA A 81 -11.33 -10.62 -8.47
C ALA A 81 -10.13 -10.75 -9.39
N LEU A 82 -9.39 -11.84 -9.26
CA LEU A 82 -8.18 -12.10 -10.03
C LEU A 82 -8.30 -13.43 -10.76
N THR A 83 -7.81 -13.48 -11.99
CA THR A 83 -7.40 -14.75 -12.59
C THR A 83 -5.89 -14.87 -12.50
N ALA A 84 -5.39 -16.03 -12.12
CA ALA A 84 -3.96 -16.29 -11.99
C ALA A 84 -3.62 -17.68 -12.52
N ILE A 85 -2.33 -17.92 -12.75
CA ILE A 85 -1.79 -19.25 -13.01
C ILE A 85 -0.65 -19.51 -12.04
N ASN A 86 -0.71 -20.66 -11.37
CA ASN A 86 0.35 -21.14 -10.51
C ASN A 86 1.14 -22.26 -11.21
N ASN A 87 2.37 -21.95 -11.61
CA ASN A 87 3.31 -22.91 -12.20
C ASN A 87 4.30 -23.47 -11.16
N GLY A 88 4.20 -23.05 -9.91
CA GLY A 88 5.07 -23.42 -8.80
C GLY A 88 4.62 -24.66 -8.06
N LEU A 89 4.72 -24.59 -6.73
CA LEU A 89 4.24 -25.59 -5.79
C LEU A 89 2.78 -25.33 -5.41
N VAL A 90 2.21 -26.20 -4.58
CA VAL A 90 0.93 -25.89 -3.92
C VAL A 90 1.25 -25.07 -2.67
N TYR A 91 0.66 -23.90 -2.54
CA TYR A 91 0.86 -23.02 -1.37
C TYR A 91 -0.33 -23.16 -0.42
N ASN A 92 -0.09 -23.75 0.74
CA ASN A 92 -1.07 -23.95 1.82
C ASN A 92 -1.02 -22.83 2.86
N ASP A 93 0.12 -22.16 3.00
CA ASP A 93 0.29 -20.94 3.79
C ASP A 93 1.16 -19.93 3.03
N ASN A 94 0.89 -18.64 3.22
CA ASN A 94 1.70 -17.55 2.66
C ASN A 94 1.66 -16.30 3.55
N ARG A 95 2.73 -15.52 3.49
CA ARG A 95 2.79 -14.18 4.08
C ARG A 95 2.83 -13.12 2.99
N VAL A 96 2.00 -12.10 3.17
CA VAL A 96 1.83 -11.01 2.21
C VAL A 96 2.46 -9.73 2.75
N ARG A 97 3.16 -9.03 1.87
CA ARG A 97 3.64 -7.67 2.08
C ARG A 97 2.98 -6.75 1.07
N VAL A 98 2.41 -5.64 1.54
CA VAL A 98 1.80 -4.64 0.68
C VAL A 98 2.51 -3.30 0.82
N LYS A 99 2.87 -2.70 -0.32
CA LYS A 99 3.30 -1.31 -0.42
C LYS A 99 2.23 -0.51 -1.14
N ILE A 100 2.02 0.73 -0.69
CA ILE A 100 1.11 1.68 -1.33
C ILE A 100 1.93 2.91 -1.69
N SER A 101 1.81 3.37 -2.92
CA SER A 101 2.46 4.60 -3.41
C SER A 101 1.43 5.51 -4.06
N GLU A 102 1.63 6.81 -3.92
CA GLU A 102 0.84 7.85 -4.59
C GLU A 102 1.65 8.40 -5.78
N TYR A 103 1.01 8.61 -6.93
CA TYR A 103 1.63 9.31 -8.05
C TYR A 103 1.48 10.82 -7.86
N THR A 104 2.57 11.48 -7.50
CA THR A 104 2.56 12.90 -7.15
C THR A 104 3.90 13.55 -7.48
N THR A 105 3.98 14.88 -7.33
CA THR A 105 5.25 15.59 -7.48
C THR A 105 6.19 15.17 -6.37
N ASN A 106 7.31 14.55 -6.72
CA ASN A 106 8.38 14.26 -5.80
C ASN A 106 9.00 15.58 -5.29
N TRP A 107 9.05 15.75 -3.98
CA TRP A 107 9.50 17.00 -3.36
C TRP A 107 11.00 17.29 -3.55
N LEU A 108 11.82 16.25 -3.77
CA LEU A 108 13.26 16.39 -4.00
C LEU A 108 13.58 16.74 -5.45
N THR A 109 12.87 16.15 -6.41
CA THR A 109 13.18 16.30 -7.85
C THR A 109 12.26 17.28 -8.58
N GLY A 110 11.06 17.56 -8.03
CA GLY A 110 10.03 18.34 -8.72
C GLY A 110 9.34 17.60 -9.87
N GLU A 111 9.69 16.32 -10.09
CA GLU A 111 9.14 15.48 -11.15
C GLU A 111 7.99 14.61 -10.63
N CYS A 112 7.08 14.21 -11.53
CA CYS A 112 6.01 13.29 -11.18
C CYS A 112 6.54 11.87 -11.07
N GLY A 113 6.29 11.22 -9.94
CA GLY A 113 6.74 9.87 -9.67
C GLY A 113 5.91 9.19 -8.60
N TRP A 114 6.13 7.89 -8.44
CA TRP A 114 5.55 7.12 -7.35
C TRP A 114 6.27 7.44 -6.04
N VAL A 115 5.52 7.93 -5.06
CA VAL A 115 6.02 8.23 -3.72
C VAL A 115 5.36 7.25 -2.75
N GLU A 116 6.17 6.45 -2.05
CA GLU A 116 5.67 5.46 -1.09
C GLU A 116 4.97 6.16 0.08
N ILE A 117 3.77 5.68 0.42
CA ILE A 117 3.02 6.11 1.59
C ILE A 117 3.50 5.24 2.77
N PRO A 118 4.07 5.85 3.82
CA PRO A 118 4.61 5.09 4.93
C PRO A 118 3.47 4.41 5.71
N THR A 119 3.40 3.09 5.62
CA THR A 119 2.45 2.27 6.39
C THR A 119 3.00 1.86 7.76
N PHE A 120 4.27 2.19 8.05
CA PHE A 120 4.97 1.85 9.29
C PHE A 120 4.90 0.36 9.66
N GLY A 121 4.85 -0.51 8.64
CA GLY A 121 4.82 -1.96 8.79
C GLY A 121 3.43 -2.56 9.02
N LEU A 122 2.37 -1.75 9.04
CA LEU A 122 0.99 -2.23 9.23
C LEU A 122 0.53 -3.22 8.14
N LEU A 123 1.13 -3.14 6.94
CA LEU A 123 0.78 -4.01 5.82
C LEU A 123 1.87 -5.06 5.51
N ASN A 124 2.71 -5.37 6.50
CA ASN A 124 3.73 -6.41 6.38
C ASN A 124 3.26 -7.69 7.10
N ASN A 125 3.67 -8.84 6.58
CA ASN A 125 3.47 -10.15 7.21
C ASN A 125 1.98 -10.52 7.43
N ILE A 126 1.12 -10.08 6.52
CA ILE A 126 -0.30 -10.44 6.53
C ILE A 126 -0.42 -11.94 6.22
N ASP A 127 -1.23 -12.66 7.00
CA ASP A 127 -1.57 -14.05 6.70
C ASP A 127 -2.49 -14.12 5.47
N GLY A 128 -1.94 -14.38 4.28
CA GLY A 128 -2.71 -14.29 3.05
C GLY A 128 -3.79 -15.37 2.96
N CYS A 129 -3.48 -16.58 3.42
CA CYS A 129 -4.43 -17.69 3.40
C CYS A 129 -5.59 -17.49 4.37
N SER A 130 -5.30 -17.03 5.60
CA SER A 130 -6.33 -16.72 6.60
C SER A 130 -7.16 -15.50 6.20
N TYR A 131 -6.52 -14.46 5.66
CA TYR A 131 -7.22 -13.22 5.29
C TYR A 131 -8.13 -13.41 4.06
N ALA A 132 -7.64 -14.09 3.02
CA ALA A 132 -8.37 -14.24 1.76
C ALA A 132 -9.19 -15.52 1.63
N HIS A 133 -9.02 -16.49 2.54
CA HIS A 133 -9.69 -17.79 2.50
C HIS A 133 -9.58 -18.53 1.15
N ASN A 134 -8.43 -18.38 0.47
CA ASN A 134 -8.22 -18.85 -0.90
C ASN A 134 -7.17 -19.97 -1.00
N CYS A 135 -6.66 -20.46 0.13
CA CYS A 135 -5.71 -21.56 0.17
C CYS A 135 -6.44 -22.92 0.28
N PRO A 136 -5.87 -23.98 -0.31
CA PRO A 136 -4.57 -24.01 -0.98
C PRO A 136 -4.58 -23.36 -2.37
N LEU A 137 -3.52 -22.62 -2.69
CA LEU A 137 -3.26 -22.12 -4.05
C LEU A 137 -2.70 -23.28 -4.87
N VAL A 138 -3.60 -24.06 -5.47
CA VAL A 138 -3.26 -25.23 -6.28
C VAL A 138 -2.52 -24.86 -7.57
N LYS A 139 -1.85 -25.83 -8.19
CA LYS A 139 -1.19 -25.65 -9.49
C LYS A 139 -2.23 -25.47 -10.61
N GLY A 140 -1.86 -24.72 -11.64
CA GLY A 140 -2.71 -24.44 -12.79
C GLY A 140 -3.48 -23.13 -12.67
N ASN A 141 -4.60 -23.02 -13.38
CA ASN A 141 -5.41 -21.82 -13.39
C ASN A 141 -6.17 -21.66 -12.07
N LEU A 142 -6.21 -20.43 -11.57
CA LEU A 142 -6.84 -20.04 -10.31
C LEU A 142 -7.78 -18.86 -10.57
N ASP A 143 -8.99 -18.96 -10.01
CA ASP A 143 -9.93 -17.85 -9.89
C ASP A 143 -10.00 -17.43 -8.42
N LEU A 144 -9.43 -16.27 -8.10
CA LEU A 144 -9.28 -15.79 -6.73
C LEU A 144 -10.22 -14.62 -6.49
N ARG A 145 -10.92 -14.65 -5.34
CA ARG A 145 -11.75 -13.55 -4.86
C ARG A 145 -11.24 -13.14 -3.50
N LEU A 146 -10.59 -11.98 -3.44
CA LEU A 146 -9.96 -11.49 -2.22
C LEU A 146 -10.86 -10.42 -1.60
N PRO A 147 -11.61 -10.72 -0.53
CA PRO A 147 -12.36 -9.70 0.18
C PRO A 147 -11.37 -8.76 0.88
N ILE A 148 -11.48 -7.46 0.58
CA ILE A 148 -10.67 -6.43 1.21
C ILE A 148 -11.59 -5.55 2.05
N ASN A 149 -11.33 -5.56 3.34
CA ASN A 149 -11.89 -4.61 4.28
C ASN A 149 -10.73 -3.75 4.83
N LEU A 150 -10.81 -2.44 4.60
CA LEU A 150 -9.79 -1.49 5.04
C LEU A 150 -10.17 -0.77 6.35
N SER A 151 -11.29 -1.13 7.01
CA SER A 151 -11.78 -0.40 8.19
C SER A 151 -10.78 -0.44 9.36
N GLY A 152 -9.99 -1.50 9.46
CA GLY A 152 -8.88 -1.62 10.42
C GLY A 152 -7.68 -0.72 10.13
N PHE A 153 -7.61 -0.11 8.94
CA PHE A 153 -6.51 0.72 8.45
C PHE A 153 -6.94 2.17 8.22
N SER A 154 -7.78 2.72 9.11
CA SER A 154 -8.35 4.07 8.99
C SER A 154 -7.32 5.18 8.79
N SER A 155 -6.12 5.04 9.38
CA SER A 155 -4.99 5.95 9.15
C SER A 155 -4.50 5.94 7.70
N ILE A 156 -4.50 4.76 7.06
CA ILE A 156 -4.16 4.58 5.65
C ILE A 156 -5.28 5.10 4.75
N ILE A 157 -6.56 4.81 5.09
CA ILE A 157 -7.72 5.34 4.36
C ILE A 157 -7.63 6.86 4.23
N ASN A 158 -7.33 7.58 5.32
CA ASN A 158 -7.20 9.03 5.29
C ASN A 158 -6.03 9.52 4.44
N ALA A 159 -4.98 8.71 4.28
CA ALA A 159 -3.83 9.03 3.42
C ALA A 159 -4.11 8.76 1.94
N ILE A 160 -5.02 7.83 1.62
CA ILE A 160 -5.31 7.39 0.24
C ILE A 160 -6.66 7.89 -0.31
N ALA A 161 -7.51 8.50 0.51
CA ALA A 161 -8.78 9.12 0.10
C ALA A 161 -8.54 10.46 -0.64
N GLY A 162 -7.71 10.44 -1.67
CA GLY A 162 -7.33 11.59 -2.49
C GLY A 162 -7.67 11.42 -3.98
N LYS A 163 -7.39 12.46 -4.77
CA LYS A 163 -7.65 12.48 -6.22
C LYS A 163 -6.55 11.83 -7.06
N ASN A 164 -5.41 11.54 -6.44
CA ASN A 164 -4.21 11.10 -7.15
C ASN A 164 -4.33 9.63 -7.58
N PRO A 165 -3.56 9.20 -8.60
CA PRO A 165 -3.37 7.79 -8.90
C PRO A 165 -2.60 7.11 -7.77
N TYR A 166 -2.95 5.86 -7.47
CA TYR A 166 -2.26 5.04 -6.48
C TYR A 166 -1.74 3.76 -7.11
N GLN A 167 -0.66 3.24 -6.55
CA GLN A 167 -0.06 1.96 -6.88
C GLN A 167 -0.04 1.09 -5.63
N ILE A 168 -0.60 -0.10 -5.72
CA ILE A 168 -0.54 -1.13 -4.68
C ILE A 168 0.34 -2.26 -5.19
N GLU A 169 1.46 -2.50 -4.52
CA GLU A 169 2.35 -3.62 -4.81
C GLU A 169 2.15 -4.69 -3.73
N ILE A 170 1.78 -5.89 -4.17
CA ILE A 170 1.53 -7.05 -3.31
C ILE A 170 2.58 -8.10 -3.63
N ARG A 171 3.31 -8.52 -2.60
CA ARG A 171 4.31 -9.60 -2.67
C ARG A 171 3.90 -10.74 -1.75
N MET A 172 4.00 -11.97 -2.24
CA MET A 172 3.60 -13.18 -1.51
C MET A 172 4.80 -14.10 -1.32
N GLN A 173 5.03 -14.52 -0.08
CA GLN A 173 6.12 -15.41 0.32
C GLN A 173 5.58 -16.76 0.78
N ASP A 174 6.26 -17.84 0.41
CA ASP A 174 5.88 -19.19 0.83
C ASP A 174 6.06 -19.35 2.34
N TYR A 175 5.04 -19.87 3.01
CA TYR A 175 5.08 -20.20 4.45
C TYR A 175 4.55 -21.62 4.72
N ASN A 176 4.51 -22.47 3.69
CA ASN A 176 4.21 -23.89 3.83
C ASN A 176 4.97 -24.51 5.01
N GLU A 177 4.33 -25.45 5.70
CA GLU A 177 4.97 -26.16 6.81
C GLU A 177 6.29 -26.80 6.34
N GLY A 178 7.38 -26.50 7.05
CA GLY A 178 8.73 -26.98 6.74
C GLY A 178 9.52 -26.10 5.77
N ASP A 179 8.91 -25.07 5.16
CA ASP A 179 9.68 -24.05 4.45
C ASP A 179 10.40 -23.14 5.45
N THR A 180 11.68 -22.89 5.18
CA THR A 180 12.56 -22.04 6.00
C THR A 180 13.16 -20.88 5.21
N GLN A 181 12.98 -20.87 3.90
CA GLN A 181 13.56 -19.86 3.01
C GLN A 181 12.61 -18.69 2.78
N HIS A 182 11.29 -18.93 2.87
CA HIS A 182 10.24 -17.94 2.67
C HIS A 182 10.38 -17.18 1.35
N GLU A 183 10.65 -17.94 0.29
CA GLU A 183 10.87 -17.41 -1.05
C GLU A 183 9.61 -16.70 -1.58
N GLU A 184 9.81 -15.60 -2.29
CA GLU A 184 8.72 -14.89 -2.96
C GLU A 184 8.27 -15.69 -4.18
N PHE A 185 6.98 -16.00 -4.25
CA PHE A 185 6.42 -16.79 -5.36
C PHE A 185 5.45 -16.01 -6.24
N SER A 186 5.08 -14.79 -5.84
CA SER A 186 4.25 -13.89 -6.65
C SER A 186 4.46 -12.43 -6.27
N CYS A 187 4.43 -11.57 -7.28
CA CYS A 187 4.43 -10.12 -7.10
C CYS A 187 3.55 -9.47 -8.16
N VAL A 188 2.56 -8.69 -7.70
CA VAL A 188 1.66 -7.94 -8.57
C VAL A 188 1.61 -6.48 -8.14
N VAL A 189 1.68 -5.60 -9.13
CA VAL A 189 1.46 -4.16 -8.99
C VAL A 189 0.13 -3.83 -9.62
N THR A 190 -0.77 -3.23 -8.85
CA THR A 190 -2.04 -2.69 -9.37
C THR A 190 -2.04 -1.18 -9.26
N GLN A 191 -2.25 -0.50 -10.38
CA GLN A 191 -2.44 0.94 -10.45
C GLN A 191 -3.93 1.24 -10.55
N LEU A 192 -4.42 2.15 -9.71
CA LEU A 192 -5.85 2.43 -9.54
C LEU A 192 -6.08 3.87 -9.06
N ARG A 193 -7.34 4.27 -9.01
CA ARG A 193 -7.77 5.53 -8.39
C ARG A 193 -8.85 5.25 -7.34
N PHE A 194 -8.72 5.93 -6.20
CA PHE A 194 -9.78 5.97 -5.20
C PHE A 194 -10.80 7.08 -5.52
N SER A 195 -12.04 6.91 -5.05
CA SER A 195 -13.05 7.96 -5.09
C SER A 195 -12.80 8.96 -3.97
N GLU A 196 -13.05 10.25 -4.24
CA GLU A 196 -13.03 11.28 -3.21
C GLU A 196 -14.14 11.06 -2.17
N SER A 197 -13.90 11.52 -0.95
CA SER A 197 -14.95 11.64 0.05
C SER A 197 -16.01 12.64 -0.43
N GLY A 198 -17.21 12.15 -0.75
CA GLY A 198 -18.42 12.96 -0.69
C GLY A 198 -18.77 13.32 0.75
#